data_AF-A0A1I5T1S9-F1
#
_entry.id   AF-A0A1I5T1S9-F1
#
_cell.length_a   1.000
_cell.length_b   1.000
_cell.length_c   1.000
_cell.angle_alpha   90.00
_cell.angle_beta   90.00
_cell.angle_gamma   90.00
#
_symmetry.space_group_name_H-M   'P 1'
#
loop_
_entity.id
_entity.type
_entity.pdbx_description
1 polymer ?
#
loop_
_entity_poly.entity_id
_entity_poly.type
_entity_poly.pdbx_seq_one_letter_code
_entity_poly.pdbx_strand_id
1 'polypeptide(L)' 'MPSWSVYGDRDKNILPAAMAFMAERAHAKKTVMVKGASHVVMTSQPEAVTRVTVEAAGR' A
#
# COMPACT_ATOMS: atom_id res chain seq x y z
N MET A 1 -3.61 13.16 -10.50
CA MET A 1 -3.47 11.82 -11.11
C MET A 1 -4.09 10.80 -10.18
N PRO A 2 -4.68 9.70 -10.68
CA PRO A 2 -5.16 8.63 -9.81
C PRO A 2 -4.02 7.97 -9.05
N SER A 3 -4.26 7.56 -7.80
CA SER A 3 -3.26 6.95 -6.92
C SER A 3 -3.79 5.67 -6.28
N TRP A 4 -2.88 4.77 -5.93
CA TRP A 4 -3.14 3.53 -5.21
C TRP A 4 -2.10 3.42 -4.09
N SER A 5 -2.50 2.90 -2.93
CA SER A 5 -1.63 2.75 -1.77
C SER A 5 -1.52 1.28 -1.36
N VAL A 6 -0.30 0.85 -1.07
CA VAL A 6 0.06 -0.49 -0.60
C VAL A 6 1.08 -0.34 0.51
N TYR A 7 0.81 -0.89 1.70
CA TYR A 7 1.72 -0.82 2.85
C TYR A 7 1.53 -2.00 3.81
N GLY A 8 2.50 -2.23 4.69
CA GLY A 8 2.47 -3.31 5.67
C GLY A 8 1.92 -2.91 7.03
N ASP A 9 1.24 -3.83 7.73
CA ASP A 9 0.72 -3.59 9.08
C ASP A 9 1.78 -3.70 10.20
N ARG A 10 2.98 -4.21 9.88
CA ARG A 10 4.15 -4.27 10.78
C ARG A 10 5.23 -3.27 10.39
N ASP A 11 4.87 -2.25 9.62
CA ASP A 11 5.74 -1.11 9.37
C ASP A 11 6.03 -0.38 10.69
N LYS A 12 7.31 -0.30 11.05
CA LYS A 12 7.82 0.39 12.25
C LYS A 12 8.42 1.76 11.93
N ASN A 13 8.59 2.08 10.65
CA ASN A 13 9.17 3.34 10.20
C ASN A 13 8.07 4.35 9.94
N ILE A 14 7.01 3.93 9.25
CA ILE A 14 5.81 4.72 9.01
C ILE A 14 4.62 3.91 9.49
N LEU A 15 4.03 4.32 10.62
CA LEU A 15 2.99 3.53 11.26
C LEU A 15 1.79 3.32 10.33
N PRO A 16 1.12 2.14 10.36
CA PRO A 16 0.00 1.82 9.48
C PRO A 16 -1.13 2.86 9.51
N ALA A 17 -1.38 3.47 10.67
CA ALA A 17 -2.38 4.52 10.82
C ALA A 17 -2.00 5.80 10.03
N ALA A 18 -0.73 6.16 10.00
CA ALA A 18 -0.25 7.30 9.22
C ALA A 18 -0.34 7.01 7.71
N MET A 19 0.00 5.79 7.29
CA MET A 19 -0.16 5.36 5.89
C MET A 19 -1.63 5.36 5.46
N ALA A 20 -2.54 4.90 6.33
CA ALA A 20 -3.99 4.94 6.09
C ALA A 20 -4.48 6.39 5.91
N PHE A 21 -4.11 7.27 6.84
CA PHE A 21 -4.45 8.70 6.77
C PHE A 21 -3.94 9.35 5.49
N MET A 22 -2.68 9.09 5.09
CA MET A 22 -2.11 9.63 3.86
C MET A 22 -2.85 9.13 2.61
N ALA A 23 -3.24 7.85 2.59
CA ALA A 23 -3.98 7.28 1.47
C ALA A 23 -5.40 7.87 1.34
N GLU A 24 -6.08 8.07 2.47
CA GLU A 24 -7.39 8.74 2.52
C GLU A 24 -7.29 10.19 2.06
N ARG A 25 -6.34 10.96 2.62
CA ARG A 25 -6.08 12.35 2.23
C ARG A 25 -5.76 12.49 0.74
N ALA A 26 -5.08 11.50 0.16
CA ALA A 26 -4.75 11.48 -1.26
C ALA A 26 -5.91 11.03 -2.17
N HIS A 27 -7.08 10.70 -1.61
CA HIS A 27 -8.20 10.11 -2.33
C HIS A 27 -7.77 8.90 -3.18
N ALA A 28 -6.95 8.02 -2.61
CA ALA A 28 -6.46 6.84 -3.31
C ALA A 28 -7.64 5.99 -3.82
N LYS A 29 -7.59 5.58 -5.09
CA LYS A 29 -8.59 4.71 -5.72
C LYS A 29 -8.71 3.36 -5.00
N LYS A 30 -7.62 2.92 -4.36
CA LYS A 30 -7.57 1.72 -3.53
C LYS A 30 -6.43 1.82 -2.53
N THR A 31 -6.68 1.29 -1.34
CA THR A 31 -5.71 1.17 -0.27
C THR A 31 -5.66 -0.29 0.18
N VAL A 32 -4.47 -0.89 0.16
CA VAL A 32 -4.25 -2.27 0.58
C VAL A 32 -3.23 -2.30 1.70
N MET A 33 -3.69 -2.73 2.88
CA MET A 33 -2.82 -3.04 4.01
C MET A 33 -2.51 -4.53 4.00
N VAL A 34 -1.22 -4.87 3.97
CA VAL A 34 -0.74 -6.25 3.89
C VAL A 34 -0.39 -6.73 5.30
N LYS A 35 -1.11 -7.77 5.76
CA LYS A 35 -0.88 -8.35 7.08
C LYS A 35 0.48 -9.02 7.18
N GLY A 36 1.17 -8.80 8.29
CA GLY A 36 2.52 -9.30 8.58
C GLY A 36 3.66 -8.60 7.84
N ALA A 37 3.36 -7.71 6.89
CA ALA A 37 4.36 -7.10 6.03
C ALA A 37 5.11 -5.95 6.72
N SER A 38 6.39 -5.79 6.35
CA SER A 38 7.27 -4.75 6.87
C SER A 38 7.10 -3.42 6.11
N HIS A 39 7.92 -2.42 6.46
CA HIS A 39 8.05 -1.17 5.71
C HIS A 39 8.38 -1.40 4.22
N VAL A 40 9.26 -2.36 3.95
CA VAL A 40 9.72 -2.68 2.60
C VAL A 40 8.76 -3.71 1.98
N VAL A 41 7.50 -3.31 1.77
CA VAL A 41 6.40 -4.20 1.36
C VAL A 41 6.64 -4.86 -0.01
N MET A 42 7.33 -4.19 -0.93
CA MET A 42 7.70 -4.76 -2.24
C MET A 42 8.72 -5.89 -2.14
N THR A 43 9.51 -5.95 -1.07
CA THR A 43 10.46 -7.06 -0.84
C THR A 43 9.83 -8.15 0.00
N SER A 44 9.07 -7.79 1.04
CA SER A 44 8.48 -8.77 1.96
C SER A 44 7.24 -9.45 1.38
N GLN A 45 6.40 -8.73 0.65
CA GLN A 45 5.19 -9.24 -0.02
C GLN A 45 5.09 -8.73 -1.48
N PRO A 46 6.03 -9.13 -2.35
CA PRO A 46 6.10 -8.66 -3.74
C PRO A 46 4.79 -8.91 -4.51
N GLU A 47 4.16 -10.08 -4.33
CA GLU A 47 2.91 -10.41 -5.02
C GLU A 47 1.77 -9.43 -4.73
N ALA A 48 1.65 -8.95 -3.49
CA ALA A 48 0.61 -8.01 -3.11
C ALA A 48 0.82 -6.67 -3.83
N VAL A 49 2.07 -6.22 -3.95
CA VAL A 49 2.43 -5.01 -4.69
C VAL A 49 2.14 -5.19 -6.18
N THR A 50 2.61 -6.29 -6.79
CA THR A 50 2.39 -6.56 -8.22
C THR A 50 0.91 -6.59 -8.57
N ARG A 51 0.05 -7.21 -7.75
CA ARG A 51 -1.40 -7.22 -7.98
C ARG A 51 -1.99 -5.81 -8.06
N VAL A 52 -1.60 -4.92 -7.15
CA VAL A 52 -2.09 -3.54 -7.14
C VAL A 52 -1.53 -2.75 -8.33
N THR A 53 -0.26 -2.95 -8.71
CA THR A 53 0.34 -2.32 -9.89
C THR A 53 -0.36 -2.75 -11.18
N VAL A 54 -0.61 -4.04 -11.39
CA VAL A 54 -1.32 -4.55 -12.57
C VAL A 54 -2.76 -4.02 -12.62
N GLU A 55 -3.46 -4.03 -11.48
CA GLU A 55 -4.80 -3.43 -11.39
C GLU A 55 -4.79 -1.94 -11.75
N ALA A 56 -3.80 -1.19 -11.27
CA ALA A 56 -3.67 0.24 -11.56
C ALA A 56 -3.37 0.51 -13.04
N ALA A 57 -2.51 -0.30 -13.66
CA ALA A 57 -2.13 -0.16 -15.07
C ALA A 57 -3.25 -0.52 -16.06
N GLY A 58 -4.20 -1.36 -15.64
CA GLY A 58 -5.38 -1.72 -16.45
C GLY A 58 -6.53 -0.71 -16.41
N ARG A 59 -6.33 0.49 -15.85
CA ARG A 59 -7.35 1.55 -15.71
C ARG A 59 -6.93 2.85 -16.37
#